data_AF-A0A0Q5B0G3-F1
#
_entry.id   AF-A0A0Q5B0G3-F1
#
_cell.length_a   1.000
_cell.length_b   1.000
_cell.length_c   1.000
_cell.angle_alpha   90.00
_cell.angle_beta   90.00
_cell.angle_gamma   90.00
#
_symmetry.space_group_name_H-M   'P 1'
#
loop_
_entity.id
_entity.type
_entity.pdbx_description
1 polymer ?
#
loop_
_entity_poly.entity_id
_entity_poly.type
_entity_poly.pdbx_seq_one_letter_code
_entity_poly.pdbx_strand_id
1 'polypeptide(L)'
;MGLDTADRRGSGRRPDRPHPAERAHGRGRGARRFRDVLGVSIGIAASFLEPGEVVSPSFPTVGVLWIGRYPDAEDPRAEEYAAILRRAGFAARAVGDISGWKARKLVVNTANGLDLFTGTDDERAQARTALTAEARAVLLADGRAIAEDDGTRLVVDPVPGHVPGRLSTWQSFARGAGSEVDLLNGEIVLLSRRTGVLAPVNERLQSLLGRRGAEAARAPLALAELLHPDSVDPGTVDPDTVLPGTVPTESVPA
;
A
#
# COMPACT_ATOMS: atom_id res chain seq x y z
N MET A 1 34.00 -50.84 45.20
CA MET A 1 33.82 -49.38 45.37
C MET A 1 35.16 -48.74 45.17
N GLY A 2 35.46 -47.87 44.22
CA GLY A 2 34.76 -47.26 43.10
C GLY A 2 35.83 -46.33 42.52
N LEU A 3 36.37 -46.65 41.35
CA LEU A 3 37.43 -45.86 40.72
C LEU A 3 36.78 -44.69 39.99
N ASP A 4 37.24 -43.50 40.37
CA ASP A 4 36.95 -42.22 39.75
C ASP A 4 37.90 -41.95 38.57
N THR A 5 37.50 -41.00 37.74
CA THR A 5 38.17 -40.36 36.59
C THR A 5 37.80 -40.88 35.19
N ALA A 6 36.73 -40.30 34.64
CA ALA A 6 36.53 -40.16 33.20
C ALA A 6 36.19 -38.70 32.85
N ASP A 7 37.12 -38.08 32.13
CA ASP A 7 37.06 -36.79 31.44
C ASP A 7 35.78 -36.68 30.58
N ARG A 8 34.90 -35.70 30.89
CA ARG A 8 33.81 -35.27 30.00
C ARG A 8 33.95 -33.79 29.71
N ARG A 9 34.65 -33.48 28.62
CA ARG A 9 34.60 -32.19 27.94
C ARG A 9 33.17 -31.91 27.49
N GLY A 10 32.56 -30.88 28.08
CA GLY A 10 31.26 -30.38 27.68
C GLY A 10 31.31 -29.84 26.25
N SER A 11 30.62 -30.50 25.33
CA SER A 11 30.31 -29.97 24.01
C SER A 11 29.40 -28.74 24.18
N GLY A 12 29.96 -27.55 23.97
CA GLY A 12 29.18 -26.32 23.92
C GLY A 12 28.12 -26.39 22.83
N ARG A 13 26.85 -26.53 23.22
CA ARG A 13 25.72 -26.25 22.32
C ARG A 13 25.83 -24.79 21.90
N ARG A 14 26.05 -24.56 20.61
CA ARG A 14 25.86 -23.24 20.01
C ARG A 14 24.39 -22.83 20.24
N PRO A 15 24.10 -21.58 20.62
CA PRO A 15 22.72 -21.12 20.70
C PRO A 15 22.08 -21.24 19.31
N ASP A 16 20.86 -21.79 19.28
CA ASP A 16 20.07 -21.98 18.07
C ASP A 16 20.00 -20.67 17.29
N ARG A 17 20.37 -20.72 16.01
CA ARG A 17 20.12 -19.61 15.10
C ARG A 17 18.61 -19.49 14.93
N PRO A 18 18.02 -18.29 15.06
CA PRO A 18 16.59 -18.11 14.84
C PRO A 18 16.17 -18.55 13.44
N HIS A 19 14.97 -19.14 13.37
CA HIS A 19 14.32 -19.65 12.16
C HIS A 19 14.23 -18.55 11.08
N PRO A 20 14.39 -18.86 9.78
CA PRO A 20 14.42 -17.86 8.69
C PRO A 20 13.22 -16.89 8.64
N ALA A 21 12.09 -17.26 9.24
CA ALA A 21 10.88 -16.44 9.35
C ALA A 21 11.00 -15.20 10.26
N GLU A 22 12.04 -15.10 11.09
CA GLU A 22 12.29 -13.90 11.92
C GLU A 22 13.03 -12.78 11.16
N ARG A 23 13.42 -13.00 9.91
CA ARG A 23 14.16 -12.02 9.10
C ARG A 23 13.20 -10.99 8.51
N ALA A 24 13.06 -9.87 9.21
CA ALA A 24 12.70 -8.56 8.67
C ALA A 24 11.29 -8.42 8.05
N HIS A 25 10.26 -8.76 8.83
CA HIS A 25 8.94 -8.16 8.65
C HIS A 25 9.06 -6.65 8.94
N GLY A 26 8.79 -5.81 7.95
CA GLY A 26 8.94 -4.36 8.06
C GLY A 26 8.13 -3.82 9.23
N ARG A 27 8.78 -3.60 10.39
CA ARG A 27 8.14 -3.06 11.60
C ARG A 27 7.56 -1.70 11.22
N GLY A 28 6.22 -1.64 11.11
CA GLY A 28 5.50 -0.41 10.78
C GLY A 28 5.94 0.73 11.72
N ARG A 29 5.87 1.99 11.25
CA ARG A 29 6.37 3.16 12.00
C ARG A 29 5.88 3.23 13.46
N GLY A 30 4.68 2.70 13.72
CA GLY A 30 4.09 2.57 15.06
C GLY A 30 4.84 1.58 15.97
N ALA A 31 5.20 0.39 15.48
CA ALA A 31 5.89 -0.63 16.27
C ALA A 31 7.34 -0.25 16.66
N ARG A 32 7.88 0.82 16.05
CA ARG A 32 9.16 1.41 16.45
C ARG A 32 9.02 2.37 17.64
N ARG A 33 7.81 2.84 17.94
CA ARG A 33 7.52 3.87 18.95
C ARG A 33 6.68 3.34 20.10
N PHE A 34 5.79 2.40 19.81
CA PHE A 34 4.83 1.86 20.76
C PHE A 34 5.04 0.36 20.92
N ARG A 35 4.93 -0.10 22.17
CA ARG A 35 4.99 -1.51 22.54
C ARG A 35 3.76 -2.27 22.05
N ASP A 36 2.59 -1.66 22.19
CA ASP A 36 1.31 -2.22 21.79
C ASP A 36 0.77 -1.45 20.59
N VAL A 37 0.53 -2.18 19.50
CA VAL A 37 0.01 -1.61 18.25
C VAL A 37 -1.16 -2.49 17.81
N LEU A 38 -2.30 -1.86 17.56
CA LEU A 38 -3.37 -2.48 16.78
C LEU A 38 -3.30 -1.95 15.35
N GLY A 39 -3.27 -2.86 14.39
CA GLY A 39 -3.46 -2.56 12.99
C GLY A 39 -4.95 -2.44 12.68
N VAL A 40 -5.27 -1.61 11.69
CA VAL A 40 -6.62 -1.50 11.14
C VAL A 40 -6.54 -1.52 9.62
N SER A 41 -7.37 -2.35 8.99
CA SER A 41 -7.72 -2.25 7.58
C SER A 41 -9.13 -1.70 7.48
N ILE A 42 -9.32 -0.60 6.75
CA ILE A 42 -10.59 0.12 6.66
C ILE A 42 -11.02 0.30 5.21
N GLY A 43 -12.28 0.03 4.91
CA GLY A 43 -12.96 0.47 3.70
C GLY A 43 -14.07 1.45 4.08
N ILE A 44 -13.94 2.70 3.67
CA ILE A 44 -14.95 3.73 3.89
C ILE A 44 -15.06 4.58 2.62
N ALA A 45 -16.28 4.77 2.15
CA ALA A 45 -16.54 5.77 1.13
C ALA A 45 -16.85 7.08 1.87
N ALA A 46 -15.92 8.03 1.77
CA ALA A 46 -16.10 9.36 2.33
C ALA A 46 -15.28 10.37 1.52
N SER A 47 -15.79 11.59 1.42
CA SER A 47 -15.07 12.71 0.85
C SER A 47 -15.11 13.93 1.78
N PHE A 48 -14.02 14.68 1.77
CA PHE A 48 -13.86 15.94 2.50
C PHE A 48 -13.22 16.94 1.53
N LEU A 49 -14.07 17.67 0.82
CA LEU A 49 -13.65 18.63 -0.22
C LEU A 49 -13.72 20.07 0.30
N GLU A 50 -14.66 20.36 1.19
CA GLU A 50 -14.89 21.68 1.76
C GLU A 50 -14.79 21.62 3.30
N PRO A 51 -14.09 22.57 3.95
CA PRO A 51 -14.02 22.60 5.40
C PRO A 51 -15.41 22.65 6.06
N GLY A 52 -15.66 21.72 6.98
CA GLY A 52 -16.93 21.61 7.69
C GLY A 52 -17.95 20.65 7.06
N GLU A 53 -17.69 20.14 5.85
CA GLU A 53 -18.60 19.20 5.16
C GLU A 53 -17.94 17.85 4.88
N VAL A 54 -18.58 16.77 5.30
CA VAL A 54 -18.17 15.39 4.98
C VAL A 54 -19.33 14.68 4.29
N VAL A 55 -19.08 14.15 3.10
CA VAL A 55 -20.05 13.31 2.39
C VAL A 55 -19.69 11.85 2.62
N SER A 56 -20.60 11.09 3.25
CA SER A 56 -20.46 9.64 3.46
C SER A 56 -21.62 8.90 2.76
N PRO A 57 -21.42 8.47 1.50
CA PRO A 57 -22.48 7.85 0.67
C PRO A 57 -22.85 6.40 1.07
N SER A 58 -22.38 5.89 2.20
CA SER A 58 -22.59 4.49 2.60
C SER A 58 -23.58 4.35 3.74
N PHE A 59 -24.71 3.69 3.48
CA PHE A 59 -25.77 3.44 4.45
C PHE A 59 -26.43 2.06 4.19
N PRO A 60 -26.94 1.34 5.21
CA PRO A 60 -26.84 1.61 6.66
C PRO A 60 -25.45 1.31 7.24
N THR A 61 -24.60 0.61 6.49
CA THR A 61 -23.22 0.32 6.89
C THR A 61 -22.33 1.49 6.52
N VAL A 62 -21.83 2.22 7.51
CA VAL A 62 -20.99 3.43 7.30
C VAL A 62 -19.63 3.07 6.70
N GLY A 63 -19.10 1.89 7.04
CA GLY A 63 -17.82 1.40 6.56
C GLY A 63 -17.53 -0.02 7.04
N VAL A 64 -16.47 -0.62 6.50
CA VAL A 64 -16.01 -1.97 6.83
C VAL A 64 -14.62 -1.89 7.47
N LEU A 65 -14.39 -2.62 8.57
CA LEU A 65 -13.10 -2.60 9.27
C LEU A 65 -12.69 -3.99 9.74
N TRP A 66 -11.39 -4.24 9.66
CA TRP A 66 -10.72 -5.35 10.33
C TRP A 66 -9.67 -4.79 11.29
N ILE A 67 -9.70 -5.24 12.53
CA ILE A 67 -8.87 -4.73 13.63
C ILE A 67 -8.15 -5.92 14.24
N GLY A 68 -6.85 -5.82 14.43
CA GLY A 68 -6.08 -6.87 15.07
C GLY A 68 -4.76 -6.37 15.60
N ARG A 69 -4.10 -7.17 16.43
CA ARG A 69 -2.80 -6.81 16.99
C ARG A 69 -1.69 -6.90 15.96
N TYR A 70 -0.74 -5.98 16.05
CA TYR A 70 0.48 -6.02 15.26
C TYR A 70 1.73 -6.08 16.18
N PRO A 71 2.66 -7.04 15.98
CA PRO A 71 2.56 -8.19 15.09
C PRO A 71 1.37 -9.11 15.42
N ASP A 72 0.98 -9.91 14.43
CA ASP A 72 -0.21 -10.77 14.45
C ASP A 72 -0.23 -11.68 15.68
N ALA A 73 -1.30 -11.57 16.46
CA ALA A 73 -1.61 -12.38 17.62
C ALA A 73 -3.04 -12.07 18.09
N GLU A 74 -3.63 -12.98 18.85
CA GLU A 74 -4.90 -12.73 19.53
C GLU A 74 -4.75 -11.59 20.56
N ASP A 75 -5.70 -10.66 20.55
CA ASP A 75 -5.76 -9.55 21.50
C ASP A 75 -7.23 -9.19 21.76
N PRO A 76 -7.76 -9.43 22.98
CA PRO A 76 -9.17 -9.17 23.31
C PRO A 76 -9.61 -7.72 23.06
N ARG A 77 -8.68 -6.76 23.07
CA ARG A 77 -8.97 -5.34 22.79
C ARG A 77 -9.43 -5.13 21.34
N ALA A 78 -9.00 -5.96 20.40
CA ALA A 78 -9.45 -5.87 19.01
C ALA A 78 -10.96 -6.05 18.91
N GLU A 79 -11.52 -7.01 19.67
CA GLU A 79 -12.95 -7.27 19.71
C GLU A 79 -13.72 -6.21 20.51
N GLU A 80 -13.14 -5.70 21.60
CA GLU A 80 -13.69 -4.55 22.32
C GLU A 80 -13.90 -3.34 21.38
N TYR A 81 -12.88 -2.98 20.61
CA TYR A 81 -12.95 -1.87 19.66
C TYR A 81 -13.87 -2.16 18.47
N ALA A 82 -13.86 -3.39 17.95
CA ALA A 82 -14.81 -3.79 16.91
C ALA A 82 -16.26 -3.68 17.40
N ALA A 83 -16.56 -4.06 18.65
CA ALA A 83 -17.89 -3.92 19.23
C ALA A 83 -18.33 -2.45 19.38
N ILE A 84 -17.41 -1.56 19.76
CA ILE A 84 -17.67 -0.11 19.80
C ILE A 84 -18.05 0.40 18.40
N LEU A 85 -17.26 0.05 17.38
CA LEU A 85 -17.49 0.51 16.01
C LEU A 85 -18.76 -0.07 15.39
N ARG A 86 -19.12 -1.32 15.72
CA ARG A 86 -20.42 -1.89 15.31
C ARG A 86 -21.60 -1.11 15.86
N ARG A 87 -21.54 -0.64 17.11
CA ARG A 87 -22.59 0.26 17.66
C ARG A 87 -22.67 1.61 16.95
N ALA A 88 -21.58 2.03 16.30
CA ALA A 88 -21.52 3.24 15.49
C ALA A 88 -21.88 3.02 14.01
N GLY A 89 -22.40 1.84 13.63
CA GLY A 89 -22.87 1.55 12.26
C GLY A 89 -21.80 1.00 11.31
N PHE A 90 -20.62 0.60 11.82
CA PHE A 90 -19.60 -0.05 11.01
C PHE A 90 -19.74 -1.57 10.99
N ALA A 91 -19.42 -2.20 9.86
CA ALA A 91 -19.16 -3.63 9.78
C ALA A 91 -17.72 -3.91 10.23
N ALA A 92 -17.48 -3.85 11.54
CA ALA A 92 -16.16 -4.05 12.15
C ALA A 92 -15.94 -5.48 12.69
N ARG A 93 -14.76 -6.03 12.44
CA ARG A 93 -14.35 -7.40 12.82
C ARG A 93 -13.00 -7.38 13.54
N ALA A 94 -12.90 -8.15 14.62
CA ALA A 94 -11.60 -8.50 15.19
C ALA A 94 -10.98 -9.65 14.38
N VAL A 95 -9.68 -9.58 14.13
CA VAL A 95 -8.92 -10.58 13.37
C VAL A 95 -7.57 -10.84 14.03
N GLY A 96 -7.13 -12.09 14.04
CA GLY A 96 -5.80 -12.48 14.51
C GLY A 96 -4.68 -12.18 13.51
N ASP A 97 -5.01 -12.04 12.23
CA ASP A 97 -4.10 -11.95 11.08
C ASP A 97 -4.16 -10.58 10.39
N ILE A 98 -4.12 -9.49 11.15
CA ILE A 98 -4.28 -8.14 10.60
C ILE A 98 -3.24 -7.80 9.51
N SER A 99 -2.04 -8.38 9.56
CA SER A 99 -1.06 -8.22 8.48
C SER A 99 -1.58 -8.76 7.14
N GLY A 100 -2.31 -9.88 7.15
CA GLY A 100 -2.95 -10.47 5.97
C GLY A 100 -4.05 -9.59 5.39
N TRP A 101 -4.87 -8.96 6.24
CA TRP A 101 -5.90 -8.01 5.81
C TRP A 101 -5.31 -6.72 5.23
N LYS A 102 -4.19 -6.25 5.77
CA LYS A 102 -3.45 -5.11 5.21
C LYS A 102 -2.78 -5.47 3.87
N ALA A 103 -2.23 -6.68 3.74
CA ALA A 103 -1.69 -7.17 2.47
C ALA A 103 -2.80 -7.29 1.41
N ARG A 104 -3.96 -7.83 1.77
CA ARG A 104 -5.14 -7.88 0.91
C ARG A 104 -5.55 -6.47 0.42
N LYS A 105 -5.65 -5.52 1.34
CA LYS A 105 -5.98 -4.13 0.99
C LYS A 105 -4.93 -3.49 0.09
N LEU A 106 -3.65 -3.76 0.35
CA LEU A 106 -2.56 -3.28 -0.52
C LEU A 106 -2.72 -3.80 -1.95
N VAL A 107 -3.02 -5.09 -2.14
CA VAL A 107 -3.31 -5.67 -3.46
C VAL A 107 -4.46 -4.93 -4.15
N VAL A 108 -5.57 -4.68 -3.46
CA VAL A 108 -6.71 -3.96 -4.05
C VAL A 108 -6.30 -2.53 -4.44
N ASN A 109 -5.54 -1.87 -3.58
CA ASN A 109 -5.15 -0.47 -3.75
C ASN A 109 -4.09 -0.24 -4.84
N THR A 110 -3.38 -1.26 -5.33
CA THR A 110 -2.40 -1.08 -6.43
C THR A 110 -3.06 -0.57 -7.72
N ALA A 111 -4.37 -0.81 -7.87
CA ALA A 111 -5.15 -0.36 -9.02
C ALA A 111 -5.75 1.05 -8.83
N ASN A 112 -5.59 1.71 -7.68
CA ASN A 112 -6.18 3.04 -7.44
C ASN A 112 -5.57 4.11 -8.36
N GLY A 113 -4.32 3.92 -8.77
CA GLY A 113 -3.65 4.82 -9.72
C GLY A 113 -4.28 4.84 -11.11
N LEU A 114 -5.08 3.83 -11.49
CA LEU A 114 -5.73 3.75 -12.81
C LEU A 114 -6.75 4.88 -13.06
N ASP A 115 -7.19 5.57 -12.03
CA ASP A 115 -8.06 6.76 -12.15
C ASP A 115 -7.37 7.94 -12.84
N LEU A 116 -6.04 7.92 -12.90
CA LEU A 116 -5.22 8.92 -13.58
C LEU A 116 -4.93 8.53 -15.03
N PHE A 117 -5.60 7.49 -15.53
CA PHE A 117 -5.46 6.99 -16.89
C PHE A 117 -6.82 6.92 -17.61
N THR A 118 -6.79 7.19 -18.91
CA THR A 118 -7.90 7.03 -19.85
C THR A 118 -7.63 5.87 -20.81
N GLY A 119 -8.68 5.21 -21.27
CA GLY A 119 -8.63 4.05 -22.15
C GLY A 119 -9.93 3.25 -22.08
N THR A 120 -9.99 2.17 -22.85
CA THR A 120 -11.14 1.25 -22.91
C THR A 120 -11.35 0.50 -21.59
N ASP A 121 -12.56 -0.01 -21.39
CA ASP A 121 -12.88 -0.84 -20.22
C ASP A 121 -12.05 -2.13 -20.20
N ASP A 122 -11.75 -2.70 -21.37
CA ASP A 122 -10.90 -3.88 -21.53
C ASP A 122 -9.46 -3.60 -21.11
N GLU A 123 -8.87 -2.48 -21.55
CA GLU A 123 -7.53 -2.06 -21.09
C GLU A 123 -7.51 -1.83 -19.57
N ARG A 124 -8.56 -1.22 -19.02
CA ARG A 124 -8.66 -0.98 -17.57
C ARG A 124 -8.74 -2.28 -16.79
N ALA A 125 -9.51 -3.25 -17.28
CA ALA A 125 -9.63 -4.59 -16.69
C ALA A 125 -8.31 -5.37 -16.78
N GLN A 126 -7.62 -5.28 -17.92
CA GLN A 126 -6.31 -5.88 -18.13
C GLN A 126 -5.26 -5.30 -17.18
N ALA A 127 -5.17 -3.96 -17.08
CA ALA A 127 -4.24 -3.28 -16.19
C ALA A 127 -4.49 -3.64 -14.72
N ARG A 128 -5.75 -3.64 -14.29
CA ARG A 128 -6.14 -4.06 -12.93
C ARG A 128 -5.73 -5.51 -12.65
N THR A 129 -5.97 -6.41 -13.61
CA THR A 129 -5.60 -7.83 -13.47
C THR A 129 -4.09 -7.99 -13.33
N ALA A 130 -3.30 -7.32 -14.18
CA ALA A 130 -1.85 -7.37 -14.12
C ALA A 130 -1.30 -6.80 -12.80
N LEU A 131 -1.75 -5.61 -12.40
CA LEU A 131 -1.31 -4.95 -11.16
C LEU A 131 -1.58 -5.81 -9.91
N THR A 132 -2.76 -6.43 -9.84
CA THR A 132 -3.15 -7.26 -8.70
C THR A 132 -2.44 -8.61 -8.70
N ALA A 133 -2.23 -9.23 -9.86
CA ALA A 133 -1.50 -10.48 -10.00
C ALA A 133 -0.03 -10.33 -9.57
N GLU A 134 0.66 -9.29 -10.06
CA GLU A 134 2.03 -8.98 -9.66
C GLU A 134 2.15 -8.72 -8.15
N ALA A 135 1.25 -7.90 -7.60
CA ALA A 135 1.26 -7.58 -6.18
C ALA A 135 1.08 -8.84 -5.31
N ARG A 136 0.16 -9.74 -5.71
CA ARG A 136 -0.03 -11.04 -5.03
C ARG A 136 1.23 -11.89 -5.10
N ALA A 137 1.83 -12.04 -6.28
CA ALA A 137 3.02 -12.86 -6.47
C ALA A 137 4.19 -12.36 -5.60
N VAL A 138 4.45 -11.05 -5.60
CA VAL A 138 5.50 -10.42 -4.79
C VAL A 138 5.25 -10.58 -3.29
N LEU A 139 4.03 -10.32 -2.82
CA LEU A 139 3.70 -10.44 -1.39
C LEU A 139 3.86 -11.88 -0.89
N LEU A 140 3.40 -12.86 -1.67
CA LEU A 140 3.57 -14.28 -1.34
C LEU A 140 5.05 -14.68 -1.33
N ALA A 141 5.86 -14.18 -2.27
CA ALA A 141 7.29 -14.43 -2.31
C ALA A 141 8.05 -13.79 -1.13
N ASP A 142 7.57 -12.67 -0.59
CA ASP A 142 8.09 -12.05 0.66
C ASP A 142 7.63 -12.81 1.92
N GLY A 143 6.84 -13.88 1.77
CA GLY A 143 6.32 -14.68 2.89
C GLY A 143 5.10 -14.06 3.57
N ARG A 144 4.43 -13.09 2.95
CA ARG A 144 3.24 -12.45 3.52
C ARG A 144 1.98 -13.19 3.09
N ALA A 145 1.23 -13.67 4.07
CA ALA A 145 -0.12 -14.16 3.86
C ALA A 145 -1.01 -13.03 3.33
N ILE A 146 -2.00 -13.38 2.52
CA ILE A 146 -3.01 -12.46 2.01
C ILE A 146 -4.35 -13.00 2.50
N ALA A 147 -5.07 -12.22 3.30
CA ALA A 147 -6.36 -12.64 3.84
C ALA A 147 -7.34 -13.00 2.72
N GLU A 148 -8.13 -14.03 2.96
CA GLU A 148 -9.20 -14.45 2.07
C GLU A 148 -10.30 -13.40 1.98
N ASP A 149 -11.09 -13.46 0.89
CA ASP A 149 -12.23 -12.57 0.77
C ASP A 149 -13.35 -13.09 1.65
N ASP A 150 -13.75 -12.31 2.64
CA ASP A 150 -14.87 -12.66 3.50
C ASP A 150 -16.23 -12.22 2.94
N GLY A 151 -16.24 -11.75 1.68
CA GLY A 151 -17.45 -11.31 0.98
C GLY A 151 -18.00 -9.99 1.48
N THR A 152 -17.36 -9.33 2.43
CA THR A 152 -17.83 -8.04 2.95
C THR A 152 -17.72 -6.99 1.86
N ARG A 153 -18.84 -6.31 1.59
CA ARG A 153 -18.92 -5.22 0.62
C ARG A 153 -19.55 -4.01 1.29
N LEU A 154 -19.09 -2.84 0.88
CA LEU A 154 -19.69 -1.56 1.24
C LEU A 154 -20.63 -1.15 0.10
N VAL A 155 -21.88 -0.86 0.44
CA VAL A 155 -22.81 -0.24 -0.50
C VAL A 155 -22.51 1.25 -0.53
N VAL A 156 -22.44 1.83 -1.73
CA VAL A 156 -22.16 3.25 -1.95
C VAL A 156 -23.25 3.77 -2.85
N ASP A 157 -24.10 4.64 -2.30
CA ASP A 157 -25.22 5.22 -3.01
C ASP A 157 -24.86 6.61 -3.57
N PRO A 158 -25.51 7.05 -4.67
CA PRO A 158 -25.38 8.42 -5.13
C PRO A 158 -25.86 9.39 -4.04
N VAL A 159 -25.08 10.45 -3.79
CA VAL A 159 -25.51 11.56 -2.94
C VAL A 159 -25.85 12.75 -3.84
N PRO A 160 -27.08 13.31 -3.77
CA PRO A 160 -27.46 14.47 -4.58
C PRO A 160 -26.46 15.62 -4.43
N GLY A 161 -26.05 16.21 -5.56
CA GLY A 161 -25.03 17.27 -5.57
C GLY A 161 -23.58 16.78 -5.41
N HIS A 162 -23.37 15.49 -5.14
CA HIS A 162 -22.04 14.89 -5.04
C HIS A 162 -21.73 14.03 -6.26
N VAL A 163 -20.59 14.26 -6.89
CA VAL A 163 -20.12 13.43 -8.01
C VAL A 163 -19.37 12.22 -7.43
N PRO A 164 -19.85 10.97 -7.62
CA PRO A 164 -19.14 9.79 -7.18
C PRO A 164 -17.80 9.63 -7.91
N GLY A 165 -16.88 8.85 -7.32
CA GLY A 165 -15.87 8.16 -8.13
C GLY A 165 -14.57 8.90 -8.43
N ARG A 166 -14.15 9.87 -7.60
CA ARG A 166 -12.72 10.27 -7.59
C ARG A 166 -12.05 9.57 -6.41
N LEU A 167 -11.38 8.43 -6.64
CA LEU A 167 -10.72 7.66 -5.57
C LEU A 167 -9.67 8.52 -4.85
N SER A 168 -9.30 8.14 -3.63
CA SER A 168 -8.36 8.89 -2.77
C SER A 168 -7.07 9.29 -3.47
N THR A 169 -6.60 8.49 -4.43
CA THR A 169 -5.39 8.75 -5.20
C THR A 169 -5.53 9.96 -6.13
N TRP A 170 -6.62 10.08 -6.89
CA TRP A 170 -6.87 11.27 -7.73
C TRP A 170 -6.95 12.54 -6.86
N GLN A 171 -7.66 12.45 -5.74
CA GLN A 171 -7.84 13.59 -4.84
C GLN A 171 -6.53 14.06 -4.20
N SER A 172 -5.61 13.14 -3.89
CA SER A 172 -4.28 13.48 -3.35
C SER A 172 -3.46 14.28 -4.36
N PHE A 173 -3.44 13.86 -5.63
CA PHE A 173 -2.76 14.62 -6.69
C PHE A 173 -3.44 15.96 -7.00
N ALA A 174 -4.77 16.01 -7.02
CA ALA A 174 -5.52 17.25 -7.26
C ALA A 174 -5.27 18.31 -6.17
N ARG A 175 -4.96 17.89 -4.93
CA ARG A 175 -4.64 18.78 -3.80
C ARG A 175 -3.14 19.08 -3.66
N GLY A 176 -2.29 18.60 -4.56
CA GLY A 176 -0.82 18.77 -4.47
C GLY A 176 -0.18 18.06 -3.27
N ALA A 177 -0.89 17.12 -2.63
CA ALA A 177 -0.34 16.27 -1.58
C ALA A 177 0.49 15.15 -2.22
N GLY A 178 1.60 14.77 -1.58
CA GLY A 178 2.45 13.67 -2.04
C GLY A 178 1.62 12.42 -2.35
N SER A 179 1.95 11.76 -3.46
CA SER A 179 1.20 10.60 -3.95
C SER A 179 1.31 9.40 -3.02
N GLU A 180 0.17 8.78 -2.68
CA GLU A 180 0.16 7.48 -1.98
C GLU A 180 0.75 6.35 -2.84
N VAL A 181 0.98 6.57 -4.15
CA VAL A 181 1.50 5.56 -5.09
C VAL A 181 2.82 4.96 -4.61
N ASP A 182 3.72 5.75 -4.02
CA ASP A 182 4.97 5.24 -3.45
C ASP A 182 4.77 4.35 -2.22
N LEU A 183 3.68 4.57 -1.47
CA LEU A 183 3.31 3.73 -0.33
C LEU A 183 2.50 2.50 -0.73
N LEU A 184 1.99 2.47 -1.97
CA LEU A 184 1.19 1.38 -2.52
C LEU A 184 2.01 0.57 -3.52
N ASN A 185 2.06 1.01 -4.77
CA ASN A 185 2.83 0.35 -5.83
C ASN A 185 4.34 0.38 -5.50
N GLY A 186 4.83 1.46 -4.89
CA GLY A 186 6.23 1.55 -4.47
C GLY A 186 6.64 0.52 -3.40
N GLU A 187 5.73 0.14 -2.49
CA GLU A 187 5.97 -0.97 -1.55
C GLU A 187 6.09 -2.30 -2.32
N ILE A 188 5.22 -2.54 -3.31
CA ILE A 188 5.33 -3.73 -4.18
C ILE A 188 6.67 -3.75 -4.93
N VAL A 189 7.11 -2.61 -5.47
CA VAL A 189 8.39 -2.49 -6.18
C VAL A 189 9.59 -2.66 -5.25
N LEU A 190 9.50 -2.20 -4.00
CA LEU A 190 10.53 -2.46 -3.00
C LEU A 190 10.64 -3.97 -2.68
N LEU A 191 9.49 -4.62 -2.48
CA LEU A 191 9.43 -6.06 -2.18
C LEU A 191 9.82 -6.91 -3.40
N SER A 192 9.51 -6.48 -4.62
CA SER A 192 9.91 -7.16 -5.86
C SER A 192 11.44 -7.25 -5.96
N ARG A 193 12.13 -6.14 -5.69
CA ARG A 193 13.60 -6.08 -5.66
C ARG A 193 14.22 -6.94 -4.55
N ARG A 194 13.54 -7.08 -3.41
CA ARG A 194 14.01 -7.92 -2.29
C ARG A 194 13.84 -9.42 -2.54
N THR A 195 12.76 -9.80 -3.23
CA THR A 195 12.38 -11.20 -3.45
C THR A 195 12.86 -11.75 -4.80
N GLY A 196 13.19 -10.88 -5.75
CA GLY A 196 13.54 -11.23 -7.11
C GLY A 196 12.34 -11.53 -8.02
N VAL A 197 11.11 -11.45 -7.53
CA VAL A 197 9.89 -11.60 -8.34
C VAL A 197 9.60 -10.27 -9.02
N LEU A 198 9.44 -10.27 -10.35
CA LEU A 198 9.21 -9.05 -11.12
C LEU A 198 7.79 -8.48 -10.91
N ALA A 199 7.68 -7.15 -10.90
CA ALA A 199 6.42 -6.41 -10.88
C ALA A 199 6.45 -5.21 -11.85
N PRO A 200 6.64 -5.45 -13.15
CA PRO A 200 6.90 -4.41 -14.14
C PRO A 200 5.74 -3.42 -14.31
N VAL A 201 4.48 -3.87 -14.23
CA VAL A 201 3.32 -2.98 -14.36
C VAL A 201 3.20 -2.08 -13.13
N ASN A 202 3.44 -2.61 -11.92
CA ASN A 202 3.50 -1.81 -10.70
C ASN A 202 4.66 -0.79 -10.73
N GLU A 203 5.84 -1.19 -11.19
CA GLU A 203 7.00 -0.29 -11.33
C GLU A 203 6.74 0.81 -12.34
N ARG A 204 6.11 0.47 -13.47
CA ARG A 204 5.78 1.45 -14.50
C ARG A 204 4.71 2.44 -14.04
N LEU A 205 3.63 1.96 -13.40
CA LEU A 205 2.62 2.84 -12.82
C LEU A 205 3.24 3.79 -11.79
N GLN A 206 4.10 3.27 -10.90
CA GLN A 206 4.82 4.09 -9.93
C GLN A 206 5.65 5.19 -10.62
N SER A 207 6.45 4.81 -11.62
CA SER A 207 7.31 5.75 -12.35
C SER A 207 6.52 6.82 -13.09
N LEU A 208 5.46 6.44 -13.82
CA LEU A 208 4.61 7.37 -14.57
C LEU A 208 3.94 8.37 -13.64
N LEU A 209 3.30 7.89 -12.57
CA LEU A 209 2.59 8.78 -11.65
C LEU A 209 3.53 9.58 -10.74
N GLY A 210 4.73 9.08 -10.44
CA GLY A 210 5.76 9.83 -9.74
C GLY A 210 6.25 11.03 -10.54
N ARG A 211 6.36 10.91 -11.87
CA ARG A 211 6.83 12.01 -12.75
C ARG A 211 5.69 12.92 -13.22
N ARG A 212 4.57 12.32 -13.61
CA ARG A 212 3.48 13.00 -14.34
C ARG A 212 2.15 12.99 -13.59
N GLY A 213 2.08 12.52 -12.35
CA GLY A 213 0.80 12.37 -11.65
C GLY A 213 0.02 13.67 -11.45
N ALA A 214 0.70 14.81 -11.25
CA ALA A 214 0.06 16.13 -11.17
C ALA A 214 -0.50 16.60 -12.52
N GLU A 215 0.17 16.25 -13.63
CA GLU A 215 -0.33 16.48 -15.00
C GLU A 215 -1.52 15.55 -15.28
N ALA A 216 -1.38 14.27 -14.95
CA ALA A 216 -2.39 13.22 -15.12
C ALA A 216 -3.71 13.53 -14.39
N ALA A 217 -3.65 14.24 -13.26
CA ALA A 217 -4.84 14.67 -12.53
C ALA A 217 -5.68 15.70 -13.31
N ARG A 218 -5.05 16.46 -14.21
CA ARG A 218 -5.72 17.43 -15.11
C ARG A 218 -6.03 16.83 -16.47
N ALA A 219 -5.10 16.03 -17.01
CA ALA A 219 -5.19 15.38 -18.31
C ALA A 219 -4.71 13.92 -18.16
N PRO A 220 -5.63 12.95 -17.97
CA PRO A 220 -5.28 11.55 -17.74
C PRO A 220 -4.36 10.96 -18.83
N LEU A 221 -3.41 10.13 -18.41
CA LEU A 221 -2.47 9.42 -19.30
C LEU A 221 -3.18 8.30 -20.07
N ALA A 222 -2.64 7.83 -21.19
CA ALA A 222 -3.26 6.70 -21.88
C ALA A 222 -2.92 5.37 -21.17
N LEU A 223 -3.90 4.47 -21.00
CA LEU A 223 -3.67 3.13 -20.45
C LEU A 223 -2.67 2.31 -21.29
N ALA A 224 -2.60 2.56 -22.59
CA ALA A 224 -1.57 2.01 -23.47
C ALA A 224 -0.14 2.35 -23.00
N GLU A 225 0.10 3.53 -22.40
CA GLU A 225 1.42 3.87 -21.84
C GLU A 225 1.82 2.95 -20.69
N LEU A 226 0.84 2.39 -19.97
CA LEU A 226 1.05 1.45 -18.87
C LEU A 226 1.20 0.01 -19.37
N LEU A 227 0.35 -0.42 -20.31
CA LEU A 227 0.28 -1.81 -20.80
C LEU A 227 1.27 -2.13 -21.92
N HIS A 228 1.61 -1.13 -22.73
CA HIS A 228 2.37 -1.27 -23.97
C HIS A 228 3.49 -0.23 -24.02
N PRO A 229 4.55 -0.39 -23.21
CA PRO A 229 5.60 0.61 -23.05
C PRO A 229 6.32 0.95 -24.37
N ASP A 230 6.37 0.02 -25.31
CA ASP A 230 7.05 0.16 -26.61
C ASP A 230 6.19 0.90 -27.66
N SER A 231 4.93 1.19 -27.35
CA SER A 231 3.99 1.88 -28.26
C SER A 231 3.98 3.40 -28.11
N VAL A 232 4.76 3.95 -27.17
CA VAL A 232 4.86 5.39 -26.93
C VAL A 232 5.97 5.97 -27.80
N ASP A 233 5.62 6.90 -28.68
CA ASP A 233 6.57 7.65 -29.52
C ASP A 233 7.60 8.38 -28.63
N PRO A 234 8.92 8.16 -28.79
CA PRO A 234 9.96 8.79 -27.97
C PRO A 234 10.00 10.34 -28.02
N GLY A 235 9.17 10.98 -28.84
CA GLY A 235 9.18 12.43 -29.11
C GLY A 235 8.61 13.39 -28.06
N THR A 236 8.37 13.00 -26.80
CA THR A 236 7.80 13.93 -25.78
C THR A 236 8.61 14.10 -24.49
N VAL A 237 9.89 13.73 -24.48
CA VAL A 237 10.81 14.16 -23.41
C VAL A 237 11.67 15.29 -23.95
N ASP A 238 11.37 16.53 -23.55
CA ASP A 238 12.26 17.67 -23.73
C ASP A 238 13.53 17.44 -22.86
N PRO A 239 14.72 17.27 -23.45
CA PRO A 239 15.94 17.02 -22.69
C PRO A 239 16.50 18.27 -21.98
N ASP A 240 15.92 19.46 -22.15
CA ASP A 240 16.53 20.72 -21.70
C ASP A 240 15.79 21.43 -20.54
N THR A 241 15.15 20.69 -19.63
CA THR A 241 14.77 21.29 -18.32
C THR A 241 15.98 21.34 -17.38
N VAL A 242 17.01 22.10 -17.77
CA VAL A 242 18.09 22.54 -16.87
C VAL A 242 17.55 23.73 -16.07
N LEU A 243 17.41 23.56 -14.75
CA LEU A 243 17.16 24.67 -13.84
C LEU A 243 18.35 25.65 -13.88
N PRO A 244 18.14 26.98 -13.94
CA PRO A 244 19.24 27.93 -13.97
C PRO A 244 19.85 28.06 -12.57
N GLY A 245 20.95 27.34 -12.34
CA GLY A 245 21.82 27.53 -11.19
C GLY A 245 22.86 28.62 -11.46
N THR A 246 22.55 29.85 -11.07
CA THR A 246 23.55 30.91 -10.93
C THR A 246 24.34 30.70 -9.63
N VAL A 247 25.66 30.66 -9.73
CA VAL A 247 26.56 31.02 -8.62
C VAL A 247 27.65 31.91 -9.21
N PRO A 248 27.79 33.17 -8.79
CA PRO A 248 28.92 34.01 -9.17
C PRO A 248 30.13 33.62 -8.33
N THR A 249 31.24 33.29 -8.99
CA THR A 249 32.57 33.25 -8.37
C THR A 249 33.06 34.68 -8.18
N GLU A 250 33.06 35.16 -6.94
CA GLU A 250 33.88 36.30 -6.53
C GLU A 250 35.36 35.91 -6.56
N SER A 251 36.14 36.75 -7.22
CA SER A 251 37.60 36.73 -7.21
C SER A 251 38.09 37.60 -6.06
N VAL A 252 38.97 37.05 -5.22
CA VAL A 252 39.74 37.83 -4.25
C VAL A 252 41.10 38.13 -4.88
N PRO A 253 41.48 39.41 -5.10
CA PRO A 253 42.85 39.76 -5.46
C PRO A 253 43.69 40.00 -4.20
N ALA A 254 45.01 39.83 -4.35
CA ALA A 254 46.00 40.43 -3.48
C ALA A 254 46.22 41.91 -3.87
#